data_AF-A0AA38XC98-F1
#
_entry.id   AF-A0AA38XC98-F1
#
_cell.length_a   1.000
_cell.length_b   1.000
_cell.length_c   1.000
_cell.angle_alpha   90.00
_cell.angle_beta   90.00
_cell.angle_gamma   90.00
#
_symmetry.space_group_name_H-M   'P 1'
#
loop_
_entity.id
_entity.type
_entity.pdbx_description
1 polymer ?
#
loop_
_entity_poly.entity_id
_entity_poly.type
_entity_poly.pdbx_seq_one_letter_code
_entity_poly.pdbx_strand_id
1 'polypeptide(L)'
;MSRIWGKPEWSAEETRRRFQAEQRELSPMFVPEESLDNDDLSQISNDTIMSTFLPPAPKRRRIATGRAAASIDNMGSSLPSPVVSPQTMRQPPVRVKSEAETEALAKLYLKPSEQRVKIYVGKNNTVCEVGLEDLEKSPVLKSLVNSTDTSKPFIMHPELTVILTDHFQAVREFLLTDEYMPAMMDNPKGQAIFPKLLGDCTTIEDYRREALRGAHLYLIAKGLAMSGMQDLVFRKITTAQYREYGIKCLLDMAQVVFSSPQKSVLIGKGKSKAVEGDNGSKSKIDGNGDPLEDWLIQMLGSKLRRVMIDHAKQFFKVAENGACLARGFGIRVLRWKVNFWDEAGQDVIPIEDDD
;
A
#
# COMPACT_ATOMS: atom_id res chain seq x y z
N MET A 1 2.06 19.91 34.11
CA MET A 1 2.12 20.68 32.86
C MET A 1 2.80 19.82 31.79
N SER A 2 2.02 19.10 30.99
CA SER A 2 2.53 18.11 30.03
C SER A 2 2.70 18.76 28.66
N ARG A 3 3.94 18.87 28.18
CA ARG A 3 4.23 19.29 26.81
C ARG A 3 4.04 18.11 25.86
N ILE A 4 2.91 18.11 25.16
CA ILE A 4 2.67 17.26 24.00
C ILE A 4 3.61 17.75 22.90
N TRP A 5 4.64 16.98 22.61
CA TRP A 5 5.46 17.18 21.40
C TRP A 5 4.62 16.74 20.20
N GLY A 6 3.83 17.66 19.66
CA GLY A 6 3.20 17.50 18.36
C GLY A 6 4.30 17.37 17.31
N LYS A 7 4.23 16.33 16.47
CA LYS A 7 5.07 16.24 15.27
C LYS A 7 4.83 17.50 14.42
N PRO A 8 5.86 18.07 13.78
CA PRO A 8 5.66 19.23 12.91
C PRO A 8 4.74 18.86 11.75
N GLU A 9 3.59 19.55 11.63
CA GLU A 9 2.79 19.51 10.41
C GLU A 9 3.58 20.18 9.30
N TRP A 10 4.12 19.38 8.37
CA TRP A 10 4.77 19.92 7.18
C TRP A 10 3.75 20.32 6.14
N SER A 11 3.92 21.51 5.58
CA SER A 11 3.16 21.92 4.40
C SER A 11 3.51 21.02 3.21
N ALA A 12 2.58 20.84 2.26
CA ALA A 12 2.83 20.05 1.05
C ALA A 12 4.07 20.53 0.26
N GLU A 13 4.40 21.83 0.35
CA GLU A 13 5.59 22.43 -0.27
C GLU A 13 6.88 22.03 0.48
N GLU A 14 6.82 21.92 1.80
CA GLU A 14 7.93 21.46 2.66
C GLU A 14 8.21 19.96 2.43
N THR A 15 7.16 19.15 2.35
CA THR A 15 7.23 17.73 1.97
C THR A 15 7.88 17.56 0.60
N ARG A 16 7.52 18.43 -0.36
CA ARG A 16 8.09 18.47 -1.71
C ARG A 16 9.57 18.86 -1.71
N ARG A 17 10.00 19.85 -0.91
CA ARG A 17 11.42 20.24 -0.82
C ARG A 17 12.27 19.11 -0.25
N ARG A 18 11.80 18.45 0.81
CA ARG A 18 12.52 17.32 1.40
C ARG A 18 12.64 16.14 0.45
N PHE A 19 11.57 15.84 -0.29
CA PHE A 19 11.59 14.84 -1.37
C PHE A 19 12.69 15.12 -2.40
N GLN A 20 12.85 16.38 -2.83
CA GLN A 20 13.90 16.76 -3.78
C GLN A 20 15.31 16.73 -3.17
N ALA A 21 15.45 17.07 -1.89
CA ALA A 21 16.73 17.02 -1.19
C ALA A 21 17.20 15.56 -1.01
N GLU A 22 16.30 14.68 -0.57
CA GLU A 22 16.60 13.27 -0.33
C GLU A 22 16.89 12.50 -1.65
N GLN A 23 16.23 12.86 -2.76
CA GLN A 23 16.60 12.32 -4.08
C GLN A 23 17.99 12.78 -4.57
N ARG A 24 18.43 13.98 -4.17
CA ARG A 24 19.76 14.49 -4.51
C ARG A 24 20.86 13.87 -3.66
N GLU A 25 20.61 13.62 -2.39
CA GLU A 25 21.58 12.98 -1.48
C GLU A 25 21.79 11.49 -1.79
N LEU A 26 20.80 10.82 -2.37
CA LEU A 26 20.87 9.40 -2.72
C LEU A 26 21.26 9.12 -4.19
N SER A 27 21.47 10.15 -5.01
CA SER A 27 22.11 9.98 -6.31
C SER A 27 23.63 10.04 -6.10
N PRO A 28 24.40 8.98 -6.40
CA PRO A 28 25.85 9.06 -6.30
C PRO A 28 26.32 10.16 -7.26
N MET A 29 26.87 11.24 -6.70
CA MET A 29 27.58 12.25 -7.49
C MET A 29 28.76 11.56 -8.14
N PHE A 30 28.65 11.31 -9.44
CA PHE A 30 29.76 10.97 -10.30
C PHE A 30 30.80 12.07 -10.16
N VAL A 31 31.86 11.80 -9.41
CA VAL A 31 33.11 12.56 -9.44
C VAL A 31 33.93 11.91 -10.54
N PRO A 32 34.19 12.58 -11.68
CA PRO A 32 35.20 12.10 -12.60
C PRO A 32 36.55 12.29 -11.88
N GLU A 33 37.15 11.20 -11.40
CA GLU A 33 38.56 11.21 -11.04
C GLU A 33 39.37 11.36 -12.34
N GLU A 34 40.11 12.46 -12.42
CA GLU A 34 41.09 12.72 -13.47
C GLU A 34 42.19 11.65 -13.40
N SER A 35 42.37 10.95 -14.50
CA SER A 35 43.38 9.93 -14.74
C SER A 35 44.80 10.52 -14.69
N LEU A 36 45.64 9.97 -13.81
CA LEU A 36 47.09 10.06 -13.93
C LEU A 36 47.60 8.96 -14.87
N ASP A 37 48.38 9.41 -15.85
CA ASP A 37 49.03 8.63 -16.89
C ASP A 37 49.83 7.43 -16.34
N ASN A 38 49.66 6.27 -16.97
CA ASN A 38 50.77 5.34 -17.21
C ASN A 38 50.44 4.46 -18.42
N ASP A 39 51.28 4.64 -19.44
CA ASP A 39 51.37 3.86 -20.66
C ASP A 39 51.79 2.41 -20.40
N ASP A 40 51.43 1.59 -21.39
CA ASP A 40 52.10 0.36 -21.83
C ASP A 40 51.53 -1.00 -21.37
N LEU A 41 50.45 -1.41 -22.02
CA LEU A 41 50.25 -2.82 -22.38
C LEU A 41 49.83 -2.95 -23.85
N SER A 42 50.59 -3.80 -24.55
CA SER A 42 50.39 -4.17 -25.93
C SER A 42 49.20 -5.13 -26.10
N GLN A 43 48.39 -4.79 -27.11
CA GLN A 43 47.73 -5.66 -28.09
C GLN A 43 46.92 -6.86 -27.59
N ILE A 44 45.62 -6.85 -27.89
CA ILE A 44 44.97 -7.80 -28.82
C ILE A 44 43.63 -7.19 -29.26
N SER A 45 43.47 -7.05 -30.58
CA SER A 45 42.28 -6.60 -31.29
C SER A 45 41.12 -7.59 -31.18
N ASN A 46 39.87 -7.08 -31.21
CA ASN A 46 38.79 -7.68 -32.00
C ASN A 46 37.69 -6.66 -32.30
N ASP A 47 37.16 -6.77 -33.52
CA ASP A 47 36.37 -5.80 -34.26
C ASP A 47 34.99 -5.48 -33.69
N THR A 48 34.63 -4.19 -33.86
CA THR A 48 33.33 -3.58 -33.54
C THR A 48 32.52 -3.38 -34.82
N ILE A 49 31.33 -3.97 -34.90
CA ILE A 49 30.31 -3.62 -35.90
C ILE A 49 28.98 -3.27 -35.21
N MET A 50 28.68 -1.97 -35.29
CA MET A 50 27.38 -1.28 -35.42
C MET A 50 26.19 -1.65 -34.52
N SER A 51 25.94 -0.75 -33.57
CA SER A 51 24.66 -0.48 -32.93
C SER A 51 24.05 0.82 -33.49
N THR A 52 22.84 0.73 -34.06
CA THR A 52 21.87 1.81 -34.31
C THR A 52 20.50 1.10 -34.35
N PHE A 53 19.42 1.52 -33.68
CA PHE A 53 18.71 2.79 -33.76
C PHE A 53 17.80 3.01 -32.54
N LEU A 54 17.81 4.22 -31.98
CA LEU A 54 16.68 4.81 -31.24
C LEU A 54 16.09 5.96 -32.08
N PRO A 55 14.78 6.24 -31.99
CA PRO A 55 14.09 7.23 -32.82
C PRO A 55 14.31 8.69 -32.36
N PRO A 56 14.26 9.67 -33.29
CA PRO A 56 14.52 11.09 -32.98
C PRO A 56 13.27 11.84 -32.49
N ALA A 57 13.49 12.75 -31.55
CA ALA A 57 12.49 13.70 -31.03
C ALA A 57 12.10 14.77 -32.07
N PRO A 58 10.85 15.29 -32.05
CA PRO A 58 10.38 16.26 -33.02
C PRO A 58 10.93 17.68 -32.79
N LYS A 59 11.44 18.26 -33.88
CA LYS A 59 12.02 19.61 -33.98
C LYS A 59 10.95 20.70 -33.90
N ARG A 60 11.13 21.64 -32.96
CA ARG A 60 10.44 22.94 -32.90
C ARG A 60 10.63 23.72 -34.22
N ARG A 61 9.53 24.00 -34.92
CA ARG A 61 9.48 24.98 -36.02
C ARG A 61 9.34 26.39 -35.43
N ARG A 62 10.30 27.25 -35.77
CA ARG A 62 10.34 28.68 -35.50
C ARG A 62 9.79 29.39 -36.74
N ILE A 63 8.69 30.12 -36.62
CA ILE A 63 8.19 31.03 -37.66
C ILE A 63 8.48 32.45 -37.19
N ALA A 64 9.07 33.24 -38.09
CA ALA A 64 9.37 34.65 -37.92
C ALA A 64 8.36 35.50 -38.72
N THR A 65 7.88 36.59 -38.11
CA THR A 65 7.29 37.80 -38.70
C THR A 65 7.01 38.73 -37.52
N GLY A 66 7.33 40.02 -37.45
CA GLY A 66 7.99 40.96 -38.34
C GLY A 66 8.24 42.25 -37.54
N ARG A 67 9.17 43.06 -38.02
CA ARG A 67 9.52 44.41 -37.53
C ARG A 67 8.31 45.36 -37.58
N ALA A 68 8.15 46.18 -36.55
CA ALA A 68 7.83 47.60 -36.69
C ALA A 68 8.45 48.35 -35.50
N ALA A 69 9.15 49.43 -35.82
CA ALA A 69 9.85 50.30 -34.89
C ALA A 69 9.02 51.56 -34.60
N ALA A 70 9.22 52.08 -33.39
CA ALA A 70 9.16 53.48 -32.95
C ALA A 70 7.87 54.29 -33.21
N SER A 71 7.22 54.71 -32.13
CA SER A 71 7.17 56.14 -31.81
C SER A 71 6.96 56.34 -30.31
N ILE A 72 7.79 57.21 -29.75
CA ILE A 72 7.62 57.83 -28.44
C ILE A 72 6.57 58.92 -28.66
N ASP A 73 5.52 58.98 -27.83
CA ASP A 73 4.97 60.26 -27.46
C ASP A 73 4.23 60.23 -26.13
N ASN A 74 4.38 61.37 -25.49
CA ASN A 74 4.17 61.70 -24.09
C ASN A 74 2.77 62.30 -23.89
N MET A 75 2.31 62.28 -22.64
CA MET A 75 1.27 63.12 -22.01
C MET A 75 0.00 62.43 -21.53
N GLY A 76 -0.14 62.43 -20.20
CA GLY A 76 -1.27 63.13 -19.56
C GLY A 76 -2.49 62.30 -19.15
N SER A 77 -2.71 62.29 -17.82
CA SER A 77 -4.01 62.52 -17.18
C SER A 77 -4.91 61.33 -16.78
N SER A 78 -5.08 61.22 -15.45
CA SER A 78 -6.29 61.01 -14.63
C SER A 78 -7.23 59.78 -14.74
N LEU A 79 -7.26 59.03 -13.61
CA LEU A 79 -8.40 58.36 -12.93
C LEU A 79 -9.12 57.18 -13.66
N PRO A 80 -10.02 56.41 -13.00
CA PRO A 80 -9.76 55.37 -12.00
C PRO A 80 -10.37 53.98 -12.35
N SER A 81 -9.68 52.86 -12.00
CA SER A 81 -10.22 51.47 -11.79
C SER A 81 -10.87 50.75 -13.01
N PRO A 82 -10.87 49.39 -13.14
CA PRO A 82 -11.15 48.43 -12.07
C PRO A 82 -10.23 47.19 -11.96
N VAL A 83 -10.07 46.79 -10.70
CA VAL A 83 -10.14 45.41 -10.18
C VAL A 83 -10.32 44.32 -11.24
N VAL A 84 -9.25 43.59 -11.54
CA VAL A 84 -9.31 42.14 -11.80
C VAL A 84 -8.01 41.53 -11.26
N SER A 85 -8.02 41.15 -9.99
CA SER A 85 -7.06 40.18 -9.47
C SER A 85 -7.34 38.83 -10.14
N PRO A 86 -6.38 38.16 -10.79
CA PRO A 86 -6.54 36.76 -11.10
C PRO A 86 -6.48 36.00 -9.77
N GLN A 87 -7.65 35.72 -9.19
CA GLN A 87 -7.80 34.66 -8.19
C GLN A 87 -7.40 33.35 -8.88
N THR A 88 -6.10 33.07 -8.82
CA THR A 88 -5.63 31.70 -8.97
C THR A 88 -6.13 31.02 -7.71
N MET A 89 -7.31 30.41 -7.79
CA MET A 89 -7.77 29.46 -6.78
C MET A 89 -6.77 28.30 -6.78
N ARG A 90 -5.66 28.49 -6.07
CA ARG A 90 -4.90 27.39 -5.49
C ARG A 90 -5.85 26.78 -4.47
N GLN A 91 -6.66 25.83 -4.91
CA GLN A 91 -7.29 24.92 -3.99
C GLN A 91 -6.17 24.29 -3.16
N PRO A 92 -6.17 24.46 -1.83
CA PRO A 92 -5.26 23.72 -0.98
C PRO A 92 -5.56 22.22 -1.15
N PRO A 93 -4.56 21.34 -1.01
CA PRO A 93 -4.78 19.90 -1.07
C PRO A 93 -5.76 19.50 0.04
N VAL A 94 -6.99 19.22 -0.38
CA VAL A 94 -8.06 18.41 0.22
C VAL A 94 -7.72 17.87 1.63
N ARG A 95 -8.00 18.66 2.68
CA ARG A 95 -8.06 18.22 4.09
C ARG A 95 -9.45 17.63 4.42
N VAL A 96 -9.93 16.64 3.66
CA VAL A 96 -11.33 16.14 3.73
C VAL A 96 -11.53 14.91 4.65
N LYS A 97 -10.47 14.31 5.21
CA LYS A 97 -10.55 12.91 5.66
C LYS A 97 -10.77 12.64 7.16
N SER A 98 -10.70 13.65 8.03
CA SER A 98 -11.31 13.59 9.38
C SER A 98 -12.76 14.07 9.38
N GLU A 99 -13.18 14.79 8.34
CA GLU A 99 -14.53 15.32 8.22
C GLU A 99 -15.54 14.21 7.92
N ALA A 100 -15.22 13.30 6.99
CA ALA A 100 -16.09 12.17 6.67
C ALA A 100 -16.31 11.24 7.87
N GLU A 101 -15.26 10.95 8.65
CA GLU A 101 -15.40 10.15 9.88
C GLU A 101 -16.22 10.91 10.93
N THR A 102 -15.91 12.19 11.18
CA THR A 102 -16.65 12.97 12.17
C THR A 102 -18.12 13.16 11.78
N GLU A 103 -18.42 13.33 10.49
CA GLU A 103 -19.79 13.38 9.96
C GLU A 103 -20.48 12.02 10.10
N ALA A 104 -19.82 10.91 9.77
CA ALA A 104 -20.37 9.57 9.94
C ALA A 104 -20.63 9.24 11.42
N LEU A 105 -19.75 9.67 12.32
CA LEU A 105 -19.95 9.55 13.77
C LEU A 105 -21.10 10.43 14.25
N ALA A 106 -21.20 11.67 13.77
CA ALA A 106 -22.32 12.55 14.10
C ALA A 106 -23.66 11.93 13.65
N LYS A 107 -23.72 11.39 12.43
CA LYS A 107 -24.87 10.65 11.90
C LYS A 107 -25.19 9.43 12.77
N LEU A 108 -24.19 8.69 13.22
CA LEU A 108 -24.38 7.56 14.12
C LEU A 108 -25.00 8.00 15.45
N TYR A 109 -24.54 9.10 16.05
CA TYR A 109 -25.09 9.58 17.34
C TYR A 109 -26.51 10.13 17.24
N LEU A 110 -26.95 10.54 16.04
CA LEU A 110 -28.34 10.90 15.78
C LEU A 110 -29.27 9.69 15.68
N LYS A 111 -28.74 8.47 15.48
CA LYS A 111 -29.55 7.25 15.40
C LYS A 111 -30.09 6.84 16.78
N PRO A 112 -31.35 6.34 16.84
CA PRO A 112 -31.91 5.74 18.04
C PRO A 112 -31.00 4.62 18.59
N SER A 113 -31.05 4.39 19.91
CA SER A 113 -30.19 3.37 20.52
C SER A 113 -30.46 1.95 20.04
N GLU A 114 -31.66 1.71 19.53
CA GLU A 114 -32.11 0.42 19.00
C GLU A 114 -31.49 0.12 17.64
N GLN A 115 -31.02 1.17 16.95
CA GLN A 115 -30.34 1.09 15.65
C GLN A 115 -28.81 1.12 15.77
N ARG A 116 -28.28 1.13 17.00
CA ARG A 116 -26.85 1.14 17.30
C ARG A 116 -26.43 -0.16 17.96
N VAL A 117 -25.30 -0.69 17.53
CA VAL A 117 -24.73 -1.93 18.06
C VAL A 117 -23.44 -1.62 18.79
N LYS A 118 -23.33 -2.11 20.03
CA LYS A 118 -22.07 -2.08 20.80
C LYS A 118 -21.26 -3.33 20.53
N ILE A 119 -20.03 -3.17 20.04
CA ILE A 119 -19.10 -4.25 19.78
C ILE A 119 -17.98 -4.18 20.81
N TYR A 120 -17.76 -5.27 21.54
CA TYR A 120 -16.70 -5.39 22.54
C TYR A 120 -15.46 -6.04 21.92
N VAL A 121 -14.34 -5.32 21.93
CA VAL A 121 -13.13 -5.70 21.18
C VAL A 121 -11.87 -5.60 22.05
N GLY A 122 -10.93 -6.49 21.77
CA GLY A 122 -9.62 -6.53 22.42
C GLY A 122 -9.68 -7.07 23.85
N LYS A 123 -8.51 -7.25 24.46
CA LYS A 123 -8.35 -7.83 25.80
C LYS A 123 -9.08 -7.06 26.90
N ASN A 124 -9.30 -5.76 26.68
CA ASN A 124 -9.94 -4.86 27.63
C ASN A 124 -11.44 -4.66 27.34
N ASN A 125 -12.01 -5.39 26.37
CA ASN A 125 -13.40 -5.22 25.92
C ASN A 125 -13.74 -3.76 25.62
N THR A 126 -12.85 -3.07 24.90
CA THR A 126 -13.10 -1.70 24.45
C THR A 126 -14.37 -1.69 23.61
N VAL A 127 -15.26 -0.74 23.91
CA VAL A 127 -16.56 -0.63 23.25
C VAL A 127 -16.42 0.21 22.00
N CYS A 128 -16.79 -0.36 20.87
CA CYS A 128 -16.94 0.31 19.58
C CYS A 128 -18.43 0.36 19.23
N GLU A 129 -18.95 1.52 18.86
CA GLU A 129 -20.33 1.66 18.37
C GLU A 129 -20.36 1.81 16.85
N VAL A 130 -21.31 1.11 16.21
CA VAL A 130 -21.64 1.17 14.78
C VAL A 130 -23.16 1.10 14.57
N GLY A 131 -23.66 1.50 13.42
CA GLY A 131 -25.07 1.34 13.08
C GLY A 131 -25.40 -0.09 12.69
N LEU A 132 -26.64 -0.52 12.94
CA LEU A 132 -27.13 -1.84 12.54
C LEU A 132 -27.05 -2.02 11.01
N GLU A 133 -27.32 -0.96 10.25
CA GLU A 133 -27.23 -0.94 8.78
C GLU A 133 -25.78 -1.02 8.26
N ASP A 134 -24.81 -0.49 9.02
CA ASP A 134 -23.41 -0.52 8.62
C ASP A 134 -22.84 -1.95 8.70
N LEU A 135 -23.46 -2.82 9.51
CA LEU A 135 -23.10 -4.24 9.62
C LEU A 135 -23.42 -5.06 8.37
N GLU A 136 -24.20 -4.55 7.41
CA GLU A 136 -24.39 -5.22 6.11
C GLU A 136 -23.07 -5.46 5.38
N LYS A 137 -22.05 -4.64 5.66
CA LYS A 137 -20.69 -4.78 5.13
C LYS A 137 -19.92 -5.97 5.72
N SER A 138 -20.38 -6.52 6.85
CA SER A 138 -19.80 -7.71 7.50
C SER A 138 -20.91 -8.71 7.86
N PRO A 139 -21.16 -9.70 6.98
CA PRO A 139 -22.14 -10.77 7.26
C PRO A 139 -21.86 -11.49 8.58
N VAL A 140 -20.59 -11.65 8.93
CA VAL A 140 -20.16 -12.29 10.19
C VAL A 140 -20.58 -11.44 11.38
N LEU A 141 -20.21 -10.15 11.44
CA LEU A 141 -20.61 -9.29 12.56
C LEU A 141 -22.12 -9.18 12.67
N LYS A 142 -22.82 -9.06 11.53
CA LYS A 142 -24.29 -9.03 11.50
C LYS A 142 -24.91 -10.30 12.12
N SER A 143 -24.34 -11.46 11.83
CA SER A 143 -24.83 -12.74 12.40
C SER A 143 -24.58 -12.89 13.90
N LEU A 144 -23.64 -12.12 14.45
CA LEU A 144 -23.27 -12.15 15.87
C LEU A 144 -24.05 -11.14 16.72
N VAL A 145 -24.94 -10.35 16.11
CA VAL A 145 -25.75 -9.36 16.84
C VAL A 145 -26.71 -10.09 17.77
N ASN A 146 -26.51 -9.90 19.07
CA ASN A 146 -27.47 -10.33 20.08
C ASN A 146 -28.49 -9.21 20.29
N SER A 147 -29.72 -9.47 19.88
CA SER A 147 -30.89 -8.62 20.16
C SER A 147 -31.80 -9.39 21.11
N THR A 148 -31.66 -9.17 22.41
CA THR A 148 -32.68 -9.57 23.39
C THR A 148 -33.75 -8.48 23.47
N ASP A 149 -35.03 -8.87 23.58
CA ASP A 149 -36.23 -8.00 23.46
C ASP A 149 -36.25 -6.77 24.39
N THR A 150 -35.34 -6.68 25.36
CA THR A 150 -35.26 -5.62 26.37
C THR A 150 -33.92 -4.88 26.42
N SER A 151 -32.91 -5.26 25.61
CA SER A 151 -31.58 -4.66 25.66
C SER A 151 -31.12 -4.10 24.32
N LYS A 152 -30.36 -2.99 24.38
CA LYS A 152 -29.66 -2.44 23.20
C LYS A 152 -28.83 -3.54 22.50
N PRO A 153 -28.84 -3.60 21.15
CA PRO A 153 -28.08 -4.61 20.43
C PRO A 153 -26.58 -4.57 20.77
N PHE A 154 -25.97 -5.75 20.91
CA PHE A 154 -24.54 -5.85 21.19
C PHE A 154 -23.90 -7.10 20.59
N ILE A 155 -22.57 -7.04 20.43
CA ILE A 155 -21.73 -8.15 19.99
C ILE A 155 -20.60 -8.30 21.01
N MET A 156 -20.56 -9.46 21.66
CA MET A 156 -19.47 -9.87 22.54
C MET A 156 -19.08 -11.29 22.17
N HIS A 157 -17.94 -11.42 21.48
CA HIS A 157 -17.47 -12.71 20.96
C HIS A 157 -15.99 -12.93 21.31
N PRO A 158 -15.57 -14.13 21.78
CA PRO A 158 -14.20 -14.39 22.19
C PRO A 158 -13.16 -14.06 21.12
N GLU A 159 -13.48 -14.25 19.85
CA GLU A 159 -12.56 -13.95 18.75
C GLU A 159 -12.38 -12.46 18.47
N LEU A 160 -13.29 -11.60 18.94
CA LEU A 160 -13.08 -10.16 18.90
C LEU A 160 -12.13 -9.70 20.01
N THR A 161 -11.95 -10.49 21.07
CA THR A 161 -11.04 -10.16 22.18
C THR A 161 -9.56 -10.29 21.81
N VAL A 162 -9.24 -11.08 20.77
CA VAL A 162 -7.87 -11.23 20.27
C VAL A 162 -7.46 -10.13 19.28
N ILE A 163 -8.43 -9.40 18.71
CA ILE A 163 -8.16 -8.31 17.78
C ILE A 163 -7.69 -7.09 18.57
N LEU A 164 -6.58 -6.48 18.13
CA LEU A 164 -6.11 -5.22 18.69
C LEU A 164 -7.12 -4.11 18.42
N THR A 165 -7.42 -3.31 19.45
CA THR A 165 -8.36 -2.19 19.37
C THR A 165 -8.03 -1.25 18.21
N ASP A 166 -6.75 -0.93 18.01
CA ASP A 166 -6.29 -0.03 16.93
C ASP A 166 -6.54 -0.61 15.52
N HIS A 167 -6.51 -1.93 15.36
CA HIS A 167 -6.85 -2.57 14.09
C HIS A 167 -8.36 -2.57 13.89
N PHE A 168 -9.14 -2.82 14.94
CA PHE A 168 -10.58 -2.79 14.84
C PHE A 168 -11.13 -1.37 14.64
N GLN A 169 -10.43 -0.34 15.10
CA GLN A 169 -10.79 1.04 14.80
C GLN A 169 -10.78 1.30 13.27
N ALA A 170 -9.83 0.72 12.52
CA ALA A 170 -9.85 0.78 11.05
C ALA A 170 -11.02 0.00 10.44
N VAL A 171 -11.41 -1.13 11.03
CA VAL A 171 -12.61 -1.88 10.63
C VAL A 171 -13.86 -1.02 10.84
N ARG A 172 -13.96 -0.35 11.99
CA ARG A 172 -15.05 0.56 12.30
C ARG A 172 -15.11 1.75 11.34
N GLU A 173 -13.98 2.38 11.05
CA GLU A 173 -13.89 3.45 10.03
C GLU A 173 -14.42 2.96 8.68
N PHE A 174 -14.02 1.76 8.27
CA PHE A 174 -14.50 1.16 7.02
C PHE A 174 -16.00 0.87 7.05
N LEU A 175 -16.53 0.33 8.16
CA LEU A 175 -17.97 0.10 8.30
C LEU A 175 -18.76 1.40 8.13
N LEU A 176 -18.25 2.51 8.65
CA LEU A 176 -18.93 3.81 8.60
C LEU A 176 -18.73 4.55 7.27
N THR A 177 -17.58 4.42 6.62
CA THR A 177 -17.18 5.33 5.51
C THR A 177 -16.73 4.63 4.22
N ASP A 178 -16.65 3.30 4.20
CA ASP A 178 -16.06 2.49 3.11
C ASP A 178 -14.57 2.76 2.84
N GLU A 179 -13.91 3.42 3.79
CA GLU A 179 -12.48 3.75 3.75
C GLU A 179 -11.90 3.62 5.18
N TYR A 180 -10.58 3.49 5.29
CA TYR A 180 -9.90 3.56 6.60
C TYR A 180 -8.61 4.37 6.48
N MET A 181 -8.13 4.95 7.57
CA MET A 181 -6.89 5.75 7.51
C MET A 181 -5.63 4.89 7.68
N PRO A 182 -4.56 5.16 6.91
CA PRO A 182 -4.40 6.23 5.93
C PRO A 182 -5.12 5.91 4.61
N ALA A 183 -5.77 6.90 4.03
CA ALA A 183 -6.50 6.72 2.76
C ALA A 183 -5.55 6.73 1.56
N MET A 184 -5.94 6.03 0.49
CA MET A 184 -5.26 6.19 -0.79
C MET A 184 -5.49 7.60 -1.33
N MET A 185 -4.42 8.21 -1.82
CA MET A 185 -4.42 9.48 -2.52
C MET A 185 -3.86 9.26 -3.92
N ASP A 186 -4.52 9.84 -4.90
CA ASP A 186 -3.94 9.95 -6.23
C ASP A 186 -2.74 10.89 -6.19
N ASN A 187 -1.74 10.60 -7.02
CA ASN A 187 -0.47 11.32 -7.01
C ASN A 187 -0.73 12.83 -7.24
N PRO A 188 -0.25 13.73 -6.35
CA PRO A 188 -0.51 15.17 -6.43
C PRO A 188 0.08 15.82 -7.69
N LYS A 189 0.91 15.11 -8.47
CA LYS A 189 1.44 15.57 -9.77
C LYS A 189 0.43 15.51 -10.93
N GLY A 190 -0.82 15.10 -10.69
CA GLY A 190 -1.93 15.28 -11.64
C GLY A 190 -1.91 14.39 -12.89
N GLN A 191 -0.97 13.46 -12.98
CA GLN A 191 -0.99 12.39 -13.97
C GLN A 191 -1.18 11.07 -13.21
N ALA A 192 -1.89 10.12 -13.80
CA ALA A 192 -2.11 8.76 -13.29
C ALA A 192 -0.80 7.93 -13.27
N ILE A 193 0.26 8.50 -12.71
CA ILE A 193 1.58 7.93 -12.57
C ILE A 193 1.59 7.22 -11.22
N PHE A 194 1.60 5.90 -11.31
CA PHE A 194 1.91 5.01 -10.20
C PHE A 194 3.29 5.35 -9.62
N PRO A 195 3.47 5.18 -8.31
CA PRO A 195 2.51 4.60 -7.34
C PRO A 195 1.56 5.63 -6.71
N LYS A 196 0.38 5.17 -6.24
CA LYS A 196 -0.51 5.98 -5.39
C LYS A 196 0.17 6.22 -4.04
N LEU A 197 -0.24 7.25 -3.30
CA LEU A 197 0.32 7.55 -1.98
C LEU A 197 -0.70 7.28 -0.88
N LEU A 198 -0.23 6.95 0.32
CA LEU A 198 -1.06 6.87 1.51
C LEU A 198 -1.02 8.23 2.21
N GLY A 199 -2.19 8.86 2.39
CA GLY A 199 -2.32 10.13 3.10
C GLY A 199 -1.92 9.93 4.55
N ASP A 200 -0.82 10.55 4.97
CA ASP A 200 -0.15 10.47 6.29
C ASP A 200 1.13 9.64 6.33
N CYS A 201 1.43 8.85 5.29
CA CYS A 201 2.71 8.16 5.20
C CYS A 201 3.74 9.05 4.49
N THR A 202 4.77 9.49 5.23
CA THR A 202 5.80 10.41 4.71
C THR A 202 7.18 9.78 4.58
N THR A 203 7.46 8.76 5.40
CA THR A 203 8.75 8.06 5.45
C THR A 203 8.60 6.59 5.04
N ILE A 204 9.70 5.95 4.64
CA ILE A 204 9.74 4.52 4.30
C ILE A 204 9.20 3.68 5.47
N GLU A 205 9.55 4.06 6.69
CA GLU A 205 9.14 3.42 7.93
C GLU A 205 7.63 3.55 8.18
N ASP A 206 7.01 4.66 7.77
CA ASP A 206 5.55 4.81 7.84
C ASP A 206 4.87 3.80 6.90
N TYR A 207 5.33 3.69 5.66
CA TYR A 207 4.80 2.72 4.69
C TYR A 207 5.03 1.27 5.14
N ARG A 208 6.18 0.98 5.76
CA ARG A 208 6.46 -0.34 6.32
C ARG A 208 5.52 -0.68 7.47
N ARG A 209 5.31 0.24 8.41
CA ARG A 209 4.37 0.03 9.53
C ARG A 209 2.95 -0.16 9.01
N GLU A 210 2.55 0.63 8.02
CA GLU A 210 1.22 0.52 7.44
C GLU A 210 1.04 -0.75 6.60
N ALA A 211 2.07 -1.24 5.91
CA ALA A 211 2.00 -2.52 5.21
C ALA A 211 1.81 -3.69 6.17
N LEU A 212 2.51 -3.67 7.31
CA LEU A 212 2.33 -4.68 8.37
C LEU A 212 0.96 -4.59 9.03
N ARG A 213 0.50 -3.38 9.35
CA ARG A 213 -0.87 -3.15 9.82
C ARG A 213 -1.89 -3.64 8.79
N GLY A 214 -1.67 -3.34 7.51
CA GLY A 214 -2.46 -3.82 6.38
C GLY A 214 -2.52 -5.34 6.33
N ALA A 215 -1.41 -6.05 6.50
CA ALA A 215 -1.43 -7.51 6.55
C ALA A 215 -2.34 -8.05 7.67
N HIS A 216 -2.33 -7.43 8.85
CA HIS A 216 -3.27 -7.78 9.91
C HIS A 216 -4.73 -7.42 9.56
N LEU A 217 -4.97 -6.23 9.01
CA LEU A 217 -6.30 -5.78 8.61
C LEU A 217 -6.89 -6.66 7.50
N TYR A 218 -6.07 -7.13 6.57
CA TYR A 218 -6.47 -8.06 5.51
C TYR A 218 -7.02 -9.36 6.10
N LEU A 219 -6.31 -9.93 7.07
CA LEU A 219 -6.73 -11.15 7.76
C LEU A 219 -8.01 -10.93 8.59
N ILE A 220 -8.12 -9.79 9.26
CA ILE A 220 -9.33 -9.41 10.02
C ILE A 220 -10.52 -9.27 9.07
N ALA A 221 -10.37 -8.53 7.97
CA ALA A 221 -11.40 -8.35 6.95
C ALA A 221 -11.85 -9.69 6.36
N LYS A 222 -10.89 -10.58 6.04
CA LYS A 222 -11.17 -11.94 5.58
C LYS A 222 -11.95 -12.74 6.62
N GLY A 223 -11.54 -12.71 7.90
CA GLY A 223 -12.22 -13.39 8.99
C GLY A 223 -13.65 -12.90 9.22
N LEU A 224 -13.90 -11.60 9.02
CA LEU A 224 -15.20 -10.96 9.15
C LEU A 224 -16.04 -10.99 7.86
N ALA A 225 -15.56 -11.70 6.82
CA ALA A 225 -16.17 -11.77 5.49
C ALA A 225 -16.44 -10.40 4.85
N MET A 226 -15.55 -9.44 5.05
CA MET A 226 -15.62 -8.07 4.53
C MET A 226 -14.81 -7.94 3.24
N SER A 227 -15.33 -8.46 2.12
CA SER A 227 -14.61 -8.46 0.83
C SER A 227 -14.18 -7.06 0.38
N GLY A 228 -15.05 -6.06 0.51
CA GLY A 228 -14.72 -4.68 0.15
C GLY A 228 -13.53 -4.11 0.94
N MET A 229 -13.42 -4.44 2.23
CA MET A 229 -12.28 -4.03 3.04
C MET A 229 -11.03 -4.82 2.67
N GLN A 230 -11.16 -6.13 2.46
CA GLN A 230 -10.07 -6.99 2.03
C GLN A 230 -9.43 -6.48 0.72
N ASP A 231 -10.26 -6.13 -0.26
CA ASP A 231 -9.83 -5.56 -1.55
C ASP A 231 -9.20 -4.17 -1.39
N LEU A 232 -9.75 -3.33 -0.51
CA LEU A 232 -9.17 -2.02 -0.20
C LEU A 232 -7.78 -2.16 0.42
N VAL A 233 -7.63 -3.01 1.42
CA VAL A 233 -6.35 -3.28 2.08
C VAL A 233 -5.34 -3.85 1.10
N PHE A 234 -5.76 -4.82 0.27
CA PHE A 234 -4.89 -5.40 -0.77
C PHE A 234 -4.41 -4.33 -1.76
N ARG A 235 -5.30 -3.46 -2.24
CA ARG A 235 -4.93 -2.34 -3.12
C ARG A 235 -3.98 -1.36 -2.42
N LYS A 236 -4.20 -1.05 -1.14
CA LYS A 236 -3.29 -0.18 -0.37
C LYS A 236 -1.89 -0.76 -0.28
N ILE A 237 -1.78 -2.04 0.04
CA ILE A 237 -0.50 -2.76 0.11
C ILE A 237 0.19 -2.78 -1.26
N THR A 238 -0.54 -3.11 -2.33
CA THR A 238 0.08 -3.42 -3.63
C THR A 238 0.27 -2.20 -4.54
N THR A 239 -0.60 -1.18 -4.44
CA THR A 239 -0.63 -0.05 -5.38
C THR A 239 -0.24 1.30 -4.76
N ALA A 240 -0.34 1.44 -3.43
CA ALA A 240 -0.06 2.68 -2.72
C ALA A 240 1.31 2.64 -2.01
N GLN A 241 2.36 2.31 -2.75
CA GLN A 241 3.72 2.18 -2.22
C GLN A 241 4.57 3.39 -2.62
N TYR A 242 5.03 4.22 -1.67
CA TYR A 242 5.99 5.30 -2.00
C TYR A 242 7.31 4.79 -2.59
N ARG A 243 7.76 3.63 -2.11
CA ARG A 243 8.88 2.84 -2.64
C ARG A 243 8.55 1.36 -2.47
N GLU A 244 9.17 0.51 -3.28
CA GLU A 244 9.06 -0.93 -3.09
C GLU A 244 9.43 -1.34 -1.67
N TYR A 245 8.65 -2.24 -1.08
CA TYR A 245 8.98 -2.77 0.23
C TYR A 245 10.32 -3.52 0.22
N GLY A 246 11.15 -3.24 1.22
CA GLY A 246 12.37 -4.00 1.47
C GLY A 246 12.07 -5.45 1.86
N ILE A 247 13.01 -6.35 1.61
CA ILE A 247 12.86 -7.80 1.84
C ILE A 247 12.43 -8.10 3.28
N LYS A 248 13.03 -7.43 4.27
CA LYS A 248 12.65 -7.58 5.68
C LYS A 248 11.15 -7.31 5.91
N CYS A 249 10.59 -6.28 5.29
CA CYS A 249 9.16 -5.95 5.40
C CYS A 249 8.29 -7.06 4.78
N LEU A 250 8.66 -7.54 3.59
CA LEU A 250 7.93 -8.62 2.90
C LEU A 250 7.96 -9.93 3.70
N LEU A 251 9.10 -10.27 4.33
CA LEU A 251 9.21 -11.44 5.20
C LEU A 251 8.39 -11.29 6.48
N ASP A 252 8.38 -10.12 7.10
CA ASP A 252 7.55 -9.84 8.28
C ASP A 252 6.05 -9.94 7.93
N MET A 253 5.63 -9.41 6.77
CA MET A 253 4.27 -9.55 6.26
C MET A 253 3.92 -11.01 5.98
N ALA A 254 4.82 -11.76 5.33
CA ALA A 254 4.63 -13.18 5.06
C ALA A 254 4.45 -13.96 6.37
N GLN A 255 5.25 -13.65 7.40
CA GLN A 255 5.07 -14.25 8.70
C GLN A 255 3.66 -14.00 9.25
N VAL A 256 3.13 -12.78 9.14
CA VAL A 256 1.75 -12.48 9.58
C VAL A 256 0.71 -13.25 8.77
N VAL A 257 0.76 -13.16 7.44
CA VAL A 257 -0.27 -13.73 6.55
C VAL A 257 -0.26 -15.26 6.59
N PHE A 258 0.91 -15.88 6.53
CA PHE A 258 1.04 -17.34 6.51
C PHE A 258 0.94 -17.98 7.91
N SER A 259 1.12 -17.22 9.00
CA SER A 259 0.88 -17.77 10.35
C SER A 259 -0.60 -17.79 10.74
N SER A 260 -1.47 -17.14 9.98
CA SER A 260 -2.90 -17.08 10.28
C SER A 260 -3.60 -18.42 9.98
N PRO A 261 -4.46 -18.93 10.89
CA PRO A 261 -5.26 -20.12 10.63
C PRO A 261 -6.25 -19.87 9.48
N GLN A 262 -6.23 -20.73 8.45
CA GLN A 262 -7.08 -20.59 7.26
C GLN A 262 -8.58 -20.68 7.52
N LYS A 263 -9.00 -21.32 8.61
CA LYS A 263 -10.41 -21.38 9.02
C LYS A 263 -10.72 -20.10 9.78
N SER A 264 -11.54 -19.22 9.19
CA SER A 264 -12.25 -18.18 9.93
C SER A 264 -13.01 -18.87 11.06
N VAL A 265 -12.45 -18.86 12.26
CA VAL A 265 -13.06 -19.52 13.43
C VAL A 265 -14.45 -18.92 13.71
N LEU A 266 -14.63 -17.64 13.33
CA LEU A 266 -15.90 -16.89 13.27
C LEU A 266 -17.00 -17.54 12.41
N ILE A 267 -16.66 -18.38 11.43
CA ILE A 267 -17.64 -19.13 10.61
C ILE A 267 -17.77 -20.55 11.20
N GLY A 268 -18.17 -20.63 12.46
CA GLY A 268 -18.40 -21.89 13.16
C GLY A 268 -19.89 -22.27 13.23
N LYS A 269 -20.27 -23.41 12.63
CA LYS A 269 -21.53 -24.18 12.83
C LYS A 269 -22.82 -23.74 12.09
N GLY A 270 -22.72 -23.22 10.88
CA GLY A 270 -23.79 -23.40 9.89
C GLY A 270 -23.68 -24.80 9.27
N LYS A 271 -24.72 -25.65 9.36
CA LYS A 271 -24.75 -27.02 8.82
C LYS A 271 -24.51 -27.07 7.31
N SER A 272 -23.26 -27.05 6.84
CA SER A 272 -22.93 -27.53 5.51
C SER A 272 -22.78 -29.05 5.61
N LYS A 273 -23.80 -29.79 5.16
CA LYS A 273 -23.67 -31.24 4.93
C LYS A 273 -22.44 -31.46 4.04
N ALA A 274 -21.40 -32.04 4.60
CA ALA A 274 -20.32 -32.63 3.83
C ALA A 274 -20.95 -33.75 2.99
N VAL A 275 -21.00 -33.56 1.68
CA VAL A 275 -21.14 -34.66 0.75
C VAL A 275 -19.79 -35.35 0.77
N GLU A 276 -19.74 -36.51 1.42
CA GLU A 276 -18.64 -37.47 1.29
C GLU A 276 -18.51 -37.84 -0.19
N GLY A 277 -17.43 -37.34 -0.80
CA GLY A 277 -16.96 -37.71 -2.12
C GLY A 277 -15.51 -38.08 -2.00
N ASP A 278 -15.28 -39.35 -1.69
CA ASP A 278 -14.01 -40.06 -1.78
C ASP A 278 -13.45 -39.97 -3.22
N ASN A 279 -12.26 -39.38 -3.38
CA ASN A 279 -11.19 -39.95 -4.20
C ASN A 279 -9.93 -39.07 -4.17
N GLY A 280 -8.81 -39.71 -3.88
CA GLY A 280 -7.48 -39.12 -3.89
C GLY A 280 -7.13 -38.50 -5.24
N SER A 281 -6.79 -37.21 -5.22
CA SER A 281 -6.03 -36.58 -6.29
C SER A 281 -4.96 -35.69 -5.67
N LYS A 282 -3.72 -36.18 -5.76
CA LYS A 282 -2.51 -35.38 -5.60
C LYS A 282 -2.57 -34.24 -6.63
N SER A 283 -2.22 -33.03 -6.18
CA SER A 283 -2.04 -31.82 -6.99
C SER A 283 -3.31 -31.03 -7.37
N LYS A 284 -3.88 -30.34 -6.37
CA LYS A 284 -4.47 -29.01 -6.58
C LYS A 284 -3.63 -27.99 -5.80
N ILE A 285 -2.46 -27.67 -6.33
CA ILE A 285 -1.65 -26.52 -5.88
C ILE A 285 -1.95 -25.32 -6.79
N ASP A 286 -3.01 -25.33 -7.59
CA ASP A 286 -3.30 -24.25 -8.53
C ASP A 286 -4.82 -24.00 -8.55
N GLY A 287 -5.24 -22.82 -8.08
CA GLY A 287 -6.56 -22.29 -8.40
C GLY A 287 -7.42 -21.69 -7.28
N ASN A 288 -6.98 -21.67 -6.02
CA ASN A 288 -7.70 -20.92 -4.96
C ASN A 288 -6.75 -20.27 -3.95
N GLY A 289 -5.65 -19.72 -4.47
CA GLY A 289 -4.65 -19.00 -3.67
C GLY A 289 -5.23 -17.71 -3.09
N ASP A 290 -4.80 -17.36 -1.88
CA ASP A 290 -5.10 -16.06 -1.31
C ASP A 290 -4.33 -14.98 -2.09
N PRO A 291 -4.99 -13.93 -2.62
CA PRO A 291 -4.33 -12.93 -3.47
C PRO A 291 -3.13 -12.24 -2.82
N LEU A 292 -3.19 -11.99 -1.50
CA LEU A 292 -2.08 -11.38 -0.79
C LEU A 292 -0.91 -12.36 -0.63
N GLU A 293 -1.20 -13.64 -0.45
CA GLU A 293 -0.16 -14.68 -0.42
C GLU A 293 0.53 -14.84 -1.76
N ASP A 294 -0.23 -14.95 -2.85
CA ASP A 294 0.34 -15.09 -4.19
C ASP A 294 1.20 -13.88 -4.55
N TRP A 295 0.73 -12.68 -4.22
CA TRP A 295 1.52 -11.47 -4.38
C TRP A 295 2.81 -11.49 -3.54
N LEU A 296 2.76 -11.91 -2.27
CA LEU A 296 3.97 -12.04 -1.42
C LEU A 296 4.96 -13.06 -1.96
N ILE A 297 4.47 -14.21 -2.45
CA ILE A 297 5.29 -15.26 -3.06
C ILE A 297 6.00 -14.70 -4.31
N GLN A 298 5.27 -13.99 -5.17
CA GLN A 298 5.82 -13.35 -6.37
C GLN A 298 6.89 -12.30 -6.02
N MET A 299 6.60 -11.41 -5.06
CA MET A 299 7.53 -10.34 -4.68
C MET A 299 8.81 -10.85 -4.01
N LEU A 300 8.72 -11.91 -3.21
CA LEU A 300 9.90 -12.54 -2.60
C LEU A 300 10.66 -13.42 -3.60
N GLY A 301 9.94 -14.13 -4.48
CA GLY A 301 10.54 -14.95 -5.51
C GLY A 301 11.33 -14.13 -6.53
N SER A 302 10.79 -12.97 -6.95
CA SER A 302 11.51 -12.07 -7.87
C SER A 302 12.82 -11.56 -7.25
N LYS A 303 12.85 -11.40 -5.92
CA LYS A 303 14.01 -10.93 -5.13
C LYS A 303 14.84 -12.06 -4.51
N LEU A 304 14.62 -13.33 -4.89
CA LEU A 304 15.17 -14.49 -4.15
C LEU A 304 16.69 -14.45 -3.95
N ARG A 305 17.49 -14.02 -4.94
CA ARG A 305 18.96 -13.90 -4.80
C ARG A 305 19.33 -12.99 -3.63
N ARG A 306 18.79 -11.78 -3.59
CA ARG A 306 18.99 -10.82 -2.48
C ARG A 306 18.42 -11.35 -1.16
N VAL A 307 17.30 -12.07 -1.19
CA VAL A 307 16.76 -12.73 0.01
C VAL A 307 17.76 -13.73 0.57
N MET A 308 18.41 -14.54 -0.27
CA MET A 308 19.37 -15.56 0.15
C MET A 308 20.71 -14.95 0.59
N ILE A 309 21.17 -13.86 -0.03
CA ILE A 309 22.43 -13.20 0.35
C ILE A 309 22.27 -12.44 1.68
N ASP A 310 21.28 -11.55 1.77
CA ASP A 310 21.20 -10.59 2.89
C ASP A 310 20.26 -11.03 4.02
N HIS A 311 19.30 -11.91 3.72
CA HIS A 311 18.17 -12.20 4.60
C HIS A 311 17.88 -13.69 4.80
N ALA A 312 18.80 -14.60 4.43
CA ALA A 312 18.55 -16.06 4.48
C ALA A 312 18.08 -16.54 5.85
N LYS A 313 18.75 -16.10 6.93
CA LYS A 313 18.37 -16.48 8.30
C LYS A 313 16.91 -16.11 8.62
N GLN A 314 16.46 -14.94 8.18
CA GLN A 314 15.08 -14.51 8.39
C GLN A 314 14.11 -15.26 7.50
N PHE A 315 14.48 -15.52 6.25
CA PHE A 315 13.67 -16.32 5.33
C PHE A 315 13.41 -17.73 5.90
N PHE A 316 14.46 -18.44 6.33
CA PHE A 316 14.31 -19.78 6.90
C PHE A 316 13.55 -19.74 8.23
N LYS A 317 13.76 -18.73 9.07
CA LYS A 317 12.95 -18.53 10.29
C LYS A 317 11.45 -18.43 9.98
N VAL A 318 11.07 -17.72 8.91
CA VAL A 318 9.68 -17.62 8.48
C VAL A 318 9.21 -18.92 7.83
N ALA A 319 10.02 -19.54 6.96
CA ALA A 319 9.67 -20.77 6.26
C ALA A 319 9.53 -22.00 7.17
N GLU A 320 10.33 -22.08 8.23
CA GLU A 320 10.31 -23.16 9.22
C GLU A 320 9.30 -22.92 10.35
N ASN A 321 8.70 -21.72 10.42
CA ASN A 321 7.58 -21.49 11.32
C ASN A 321 6.46 -22.49 10.97
N GLY A 322 6.00 -23.29 11.95
CA GLY A 322 5.09 -24.41 11.69
C GLY A 322 3.85 -24.07 10.87
N ALA A 323 3.26 -22.88 11.08
CA ALA A 323 2.10 -22.44 10.30
C ALA A 323 2.49 -22.03 8.87
N CYS A 324 3.60 -21.31 8.70
CA CYS A 324 4.10 -20.96 7.38
C CYS A 324 4.54 -22.19 6.57
N LEU A 325 5.18 -23.16 7.23
CA LEU A 325 5.59 -24.44 6.67
C LEU A 325 4.39 -25.26 6.21
N ALA A 326 3.35 -25.38 7.05
CA ALA A 326 2.12 -26.10 6.71
C ALA A 326 1.40 -25.49 5.49
N ARG A 327 1.57 -24.19 5.28
CA ARG A 327 1.02 -23.45 4.13
C ARG A 327 1.98 -23.37 2.94
N GLY A 328 3.12 -24.06 3.03
CA GLY A 328 4.09 -24.20 1.95
C GLY A 328 4.81 -22.91 1.58
N PHE A 329 4.93 -21.93 2.48
CA PHE A 329 5.51 -20.61 2.18
C PHE A 329 6.88 -20.73 1.48
N GLY A 330 7.86 -21.37 2.11
CA GLY A 330 9.22 -21.47 1.54
C GLY A 330 9.25 -22.22 0.21
N ILE A 331 8.51 -23.34 0.11
CA ILE A 331 8.43 -24.15 -1.10
C ILE A 331 7.78 -23.37 -2.24
N ARG A 332 6.72 -22.58 -1.97
CA ARG A 332 6.03 -21.77 -2.97
C ARG A 332 6.93 -20.65 -3.51
N VAL A 333 7.73 -19.99 -2.65
CA VAL A 333 8.71 -18.97 -3.10
C VAL A 333 9.76 -19.59 -4.02
N LEU A 334 10.36 -20.72 -3.62
CA LEU A 334 11.38 -21.39 -4.43
C LEU A 334 10.80 -21.90 -5.75
N ARG A 335 9.62 -22.53 -5.71
CA ARG A 335 8.93 -23.02 -6.92
C ARG A 335 8.58 -21.90 -7.87
N TRP A 336 8.08 -20.77 -7.36
CA TRP A 336 7.79 -19.60 -8.19
C TRP A 336 9.04 -19.15 -8.94
N LYS A 337 10.21 -19.13 -8.30
CA LYS A 337 11.47 -18.72 -8.96
C LYS A 337 11.92 -19.73 -10.01
N VAL A 338 11.77 -21.02 -9.77
CA VAL A 338 12.06 -22.08 -10.76
C VAL A 338 11.15 -21.92 -11.96
N ASN A 339 9.83 -21.80 -11.76
CA ASN A 339 8.87 -21.61 -12.85
C ASN A 339 9.18 -20.34 -13.65
N PHE A 340 9.56 -19.24 -12.97
CA PHE A 340 9.96 -18.00 -13.64
C PHE A 340 11.20 -18.20 -14.54
N TRP A 341 12.17 -19.02 -14.12
CA TRP A 341 13.33 -19.36 -14.95
C TRP A 341 12.98 -20.27 -16.12
N ASP A 342 12.11 -21.27 -15.89
CA ASP A 342 11.64 -22.17 -16.94
C ASP A 342 10.87 -21.40 -18.04
N GLU A 343 10.05 -20.42 -17.64
CA GLU A 343 9.30 -19.54 -18.55
C GLU A 343 10.21 -18.56 -19.32
N ALA A 344 11.30 -18.10 -18.71
CA ALA A 344 12.22 -17.14 -19.33
C ALA A 344 13.11 -17.76 -20.42
N GLY A 345 13.23 -19.09 -20.46
CA GLY A 345 14.00 -19.82 -21.48
C GLY A 345 15.52 -19.84 -21.25
N GLN A 346 16.23 -20.61 -22.08
CA GLN A 346 17.69 -20.85 -21.97
C GLN A 346 18.57 -19.63 -22.33
N ASP A 347 17.99 -18.56 -22.89
CA ASP A 347 18.72 -17.37 -23.34
C ASP A 347 18.92 -16.32 -22.23
N VAL A 348 18.42 -16.55 -21.02
CA VAL A 348 18.74 -15.70 -19.87
C VAL A 348 19.99 -16.23 -19.19
N ILE A 349 21.16 -15.80 -19.67
CA ILE A 349 22.38 -15.86 -18.88
C ILE A 349 22.08 -15.08 -17.59
N PRO A 350 22.18 -15.69 -16.39
CA PRO A 350 22.07 -14.93 -15.16
C PRO A 350 23.25 -13.97 -15.15
N ILE A 351 22.99 -12.72 -15.54
CA ILE A 351 23.96 -11.65 -15.36
C ILE A 351 24.15 -11.55 -13.85
N GLU A 352 25.34 -11.91 -13.40
CA GLU A 352 25.83 -11.59 -12.08
C GLU A 352 25.86 -10.06 -12.00
N ASP A 353 24.76 -9.46 -11.54
CA ASP A 353 24.79 -8.07 -11.09
C ASP A 353 25.73 -8.04 -9.87
N ASP A 354 26.99 -7.66 -10.15
CA ASP A 354 27.99 -7.21 -9.19
C ASP A 354 27.69 -5.73 -8.89
N ASP A 355 26.91 -5.49 -7.84
CA ASP A 355 26.78 -4.19 -7.18
C ASP A 355 26.92 -4.37 -5.66
#